data_AF-A0A1H0ZWJ4-F1
#
_entry.id   AF-A0A1H0ZWJ4-F1
#
_cell.length_a   1.000
_cell.length_b   1.000
_cell.length_c   1.000
_cell.angle_alpha   90.00
_cell.angle_beta   90.00
_cell.angle_gamma   90.00
#
_symmetry.space_group_name_H-M   'P 1'
#
loop_
_entity.id
_entity.type
_entity.pdbx_description
1 polymer ?
#
loop_
_entity_poly.entity_id
_entity_poly.type
_entity_poly.pdbx_seq_one_letter_code
_entity_poly.pdbx_strand_id
1 'polypeptide(L)'
;MAEGAAAVAKRWIGFTVFLAVVAVAVAAVMFRQEISDHLAGANYEMTPRVSALADDLDLTDAGRRIFLATHPTVDGSQHFNEQCAEVDHSEQGHVLGCYTADRIHLFDVTDERVSGVVEITAAHELLHAAFHRMGEGDRSLLASRLRGVYEDLAPSHPDLEERMSVYEHLPETSFANELHSVLGTEMRDLPPWLEEHYRQWFADRAAVVDDFERYVTVFNDLQSQVDALQQEMAELRDDVEERKSTYVGAVEAFNADASSYKARIERDEYRDDPDRLQRDSDGLQQRRAAIDAELAALQADIDQYNELRSELEALGELSAELDEHLDSDLAPITTRPDE
;
A
#
# COMPACT_ATOMS: atom_id res chain seq x y z
N MET A 1 -61.85 42.18 -35.72
CA MET A 1 -61.30 41.61 -34.47
C MET A 1 -60.53 40.29 -34.67
N ALA A 2 -60.64 39.59 -35.81
CA ALA A 2 -59.94 38.32 -36.05
C ALA A 2 -58.46 38.45 -36.47
N GLU A 3 -58.05 39.51 -37.17
CA GLU A 3 -56.64 39.71 -37.59
C GLU A 3 -55.69 39.98 -36.42
N GLY A 4 -56.18 40.62 -35.35
CA GLY A 4 -55.40 40.85 -34.14
C GLY A 4 -55.06 39.55 -33.39
N ALA A 5 -56.00 38.60 -33.36
CA ALA A 5 -55.81 37.33 -32.65
C ALA A 5 -54.75 36.44 -33.33
N ALA A 6 -54.71 36.40 -34.67
CA ALA A 6 -53.73 35.61 -35.42
C ALA A 6 -52.30 36.19 -35.35
N ALA A 7 -52.16 37.51 -35.36
CA ALA A 7 -50.86 38.18 -35.19
C ALA A 7 -50.32 38.03 -33.76
N VAL A 8 -51.21 38.09 -32.76
CA VAL A 8 -50.88 37.81 -31.35
C VAL A 8 -50.49 36.33 -31.18
N ALA A 9 -51.23 35.39 -31.75
CA ALA A 9 -50.89 33.97 -31.71
C ALA A 9 -49.53 33.65 -32.34
N LYS A 10 -49.19 34.23 -33.50
CA LYS A 10 -47.85 34.08 -34.12
C LYS A 10 -46.72 34.63 -33.24
N ARG A 11 -46.95 35.76 -32.55
CA ARG A 11 -45.97 36.31 -31.60
C ARG A 11 -45.77 35.41 -30.39
N TRP A 12 -46.85 34.84 -29.84
CA TRP A 12 -46.76 33.87 -28.74
C TRP A 12 -46.05 32.60 -29.17
N ILE A 13 -46.36 32.04 -30.34
CA ILE A 13 -45.65 30.87 -30.88
C ILE A 13 -44.16 31.18 -31.07
N GLY A 14 -43.81 32.32 -31.67
CA GLY A 14 -42.41 32.73 -31.85
C GLY A 14 -41.68 32.93 -30.53
N PHE A 15 -42.33 33.53 -29.53
CA PHE A 15 -41.77 33.71 -28.19
C PHE A 15 -41.58 32.37 -27.46
N THR A 16 -42.54 31.45 -27.57
CA THR A 16 -42.43 30.10 -26.99
C THR A 16 -41.29 29.30 -27.65
N VAL A 17 -41.15 29.35 -28.97
CA VAL A 17 -40.03 28.68 -29.68
C VAL A 17 -38.70 29.29 -29.26
N PHE A 18 -38.60 30.62 -29.16
CA PHE A 18 -37.40 31.29 -28.67
C PHE A 18 -37.04 30.85 -27.24
N LEU A 19 -38.01 30.84 -26.32
CA LEU A 19 -37.79 30.36 -24.96
C LEU A 19 -37.37 28.89 -24.92
N ALA A 20 -37.94 28.03 -25.77
CA ALA A 20 -37.53 26.63 -25.87
C ALA A 20 -36.07 26.49 -26.35
N VAL A 21 -35.66 27.26 -27.37
CA VAL A 21 -34.28 27.27 -27.86
C VAL A 21 -33.32 27.78 -26.79
N VAL A 22 -33.66 28.85 -26.07
CA VAL A 22 -32.85 29.36 -24.95
C VAL A 22 -32.76 28.32 -23.84
N ALA A 23 -33.85 27.66 -23.48
CA ALA A 23 -33.85 26.61 -22.45
C ALA A 23 -32.96 25.41 -22.86
N VAL A 24 -33.01 24.98 -24.12
CA VAL A 24 -32.13 23.92 -24.65
C VAL A 24 -30.67 24.36 -24.64
N ALA A 25 -30.37 25.61 -25.04
CA ALA A 25 -29.00 26.13 -25.02
C ALA A 25 -28.44 26.22 -23.60
N VAL A 26 -29.25 26.67 -22.63
CA VAL A 26 -28.88 26.70 -21.21
C VAL A 26 -28.64 25.28 -20.68
N ALA A 27 -29.54 24.34 -20.98
CA ALA A 27 -29.37 22.94 -20.60
C ALA A 27 -28.10 22.34 -21.22
N ALA A 28 -27.82 22.59 -22.50
CA ALA A 28 -26.61 22.09 -23.15
C ALA A 28 -25.32 22.65 -22.52
N VAL A 29 -25.33 23.90 -22.05
CA VAL A 29 -24.19 24.50 -21.33
C VAL A 29 -24.07 23.91 -19.92
N MET A 30 -25.18 23.72 -19.21
CA MET A 30 -25.19 23.15 -17.86
C MET A 30 -24.75 21.68 -17.83
N PHE A 31 -25.21 20.88 -18.80
CA PHE A 31 -24.90 19.45 -18.93
C PHE A 31 -23.77 19.18 -19.92
N ARG A 32 -22.94 20.18 -20.25
CA ARG A 32 -21.89 20.07 -21.27
C ARG A 32 -20.94 18.90 -21.00
N GLN A 33 -20.56 18.70 -19.72
CA GLN A 33 -19.61 17.66 -19.33
C GLN A 33 -20.25 16.28 -19.46
N GLU A 34 -21.47 16.12 -18.95
CA GLU A 34 -22.20 14.85 -19.04
C GLU A 34 -22.47 14.43 -20.49
N ILE A 35 -22.83 15.38 -21.36
CA ILE A 35 -22.98 15.13 -22.80
C ILE A 35 -21.64 14.73 -23.42
N SER A 36 -20.55 15.44 -23.08
CA SER A 36 -19.21 15.13 -23.56
C SER A 36 -18.79 13.71 -23.15
N ASP A 37 -18.99 13.36 -21.88
CA ASP A 37 -18.65 12.05 -21.33
C ASP A 37 -19.47 10.93 -22.01
N HIS A 38 -20.77 11.14 -22.23
CA HIS A 38 -21.61 10.17 -22.95
C HIS A 38 -21.12 9.94 -24.38
N LEU A 39 -20.72 10.99 -25.09
CA LEU A 39 -20.20 10.87 -26.47
C LEU A 39 -18.80 10.24 -26.49
N ALA A 40 -17.94 10.61 -25.55
CA ALA A 40 -16.60 10.06 -25.43
C ALA A 40 -16.65 8.57 -25.12
N GLY A 41 -17.44 8.16 -24.13
CA GLY A 41 -17.60 6.75 -23.76
C GLY A 41 -18.32 5.91 -24.82
N ALA A 42 -19.29 6.47 -25.56
CA ALA A 42 -19.95 5.74 -26.65
C ALA A 42 -19.02 5.45 -27.84
N ASN A 43 -17.97 6.25 -28.02
CA ASN A 43 -16.97 6.08 -29.07
C ASN A 43 -15.73 5.30 -28.59
N TYR A 44 -15.75 4.79 -27.36
CA TYR A 44 -14.65 4.02 -26.80
C TYR A 44 -14.91 2.51 -26.93
N GLU A 45 -13.91 1.78 -27.45
CA GLU A 45 -13.92 0.33 -27.52
C GLU A 45 -12.98 -0.21 -26.43
N MET A 46 -13.55 -0.83 -25.40
CA MET A 46 -12.79 -1.39 -24.28
C MET A 46 -11.96 -2.59 -24.74
N THR A 47 -10.72 -2.68 -24.26
CA THR A 47 -9.97 -3.94 -24.29
C THR A 47 -10.59 -4.95 -23.32
N PRO A 48 -10.32 -6.26 -23.47
CA PRO A 48 -10.79 -7.26 -22.51
C PRO A 48 -10.36 -6.96 -21.08
N ARG A 49 -9.11 -6.51 -20.86
CA ARG A 49 -8.58 -6.15 -19.54
C ARG A 49 -9.34 -4.97 -18.92
N VAL A 50 -9.60 -3.92 -19.69
CA VAL A 50 -10.41 -2.77 -19.22
C VAL A 50 -11.85 -3.17 -18.95
N SER A 51 -12.43 -4.07 -19.76
CA SER A 51 -13.80 -4.56 -19.52
C SER A 51 -13.89 -5.34 -18.21
N ALA A 52 -12.92 -6.22 -17.93
CA ALA A 52 -12.87 -6.96 -16.67
C ALA A 52 -12.74 -6.01 -15.48
N LEU A 53 -11.81 -5.05 -15.57
CA LEU A 53 -11.60 -4.02 -14.56
C LEU A 53 -12.88 -3.20 -14.27
N ALA A 54 -13.62 -2.82 -15.31
CA ALA A 54 -14.87 -2.08 -15.15
C ALA A 54 -15.99 -2.91 -14.48
N ASP A 55 -15.97 -4.24 -14.68
CA ASP A 55 -16.90 -5.17 -14.04
C ASP A 55 -16.50 -5.42 -12.57
N ASP A 56 -15.21 -5.57 -12.28
CA ASP A 56 -14.67 -5.81 -10.94
C ASP A 56 -14.87 -4.60 -9.99
N LEU A 57 -14.80 -3.38 -10.52
CA LEU A 57 -15.03 -2.14 -9.77
C LEU A 57 -16.49 -1.90 -9.32
N ASP A 58 -17.45 -2.71 -9.78
CA ASP A 58 -18.90 -2.56 -9.53
C ASP A 58 -19.37 -1.09 -9.62
N LEU A 59 -19.08 -0.45 -10.76
CA LEU A 59 -19.36 0.96 -10.98
C LEU A 59 -20.87 1.21 -11.19
N THR A 60 -21.36 2.31 -10.61
CA THR A 60 -22.67 2.85 -10.98
C THR A 60 -22.68 3.35 -12.43
N ASP A 61 -23.86 3.64 -12.99
CA ASP A 61 -23.98 4.23 -14.33
C ASP A 61 -23.16 5.52 -14.49
N ALA A 62 -23.08 6.34 -13.44
CA ALA A 62 -22.30 7.59 -13.47
C ALA A 62 -20.80 7.32 -13.36
N GLY A 63 -20.37 6.41 -12.48
CA GLY A 63 -18.98 5.94 -12.41
C GLY A 63 -18.51 5.36 -13.74
N ARG A 64 -19.28 4.41 -14.30
CA ARG A 64 -18.99 3.77 -15.58
C ARG A 64 -18.95 4.76 -16.73
N ARG A 65 -19.84 5.75 -16.76
CA ARG A 65 -19.81 6.81 -17.79
C ARG A 65 -18.51 7.61 -17.73
N ILE A 66 -18.11 8.06 -16.54
CA ILE A 66 -16.87 8.84 -16.38
C ILE A 66 -15.66 7.96 -16.74
N PHE A 67 -15.59 6.75 -16.20
CA PHE A 67 -14.51 5.80 -16.49
C PHE A 67 -14.36 5.57 -17.99
N LEU A 68 -15.44 5.30 -18.73
CA LEU A 68 -15.33 5.10 -20.19
C LEU A 68 -15.05 6.39 -20.96
N ALA A 69 -15.47 7.55 -20.46
CA ALA A 69 -15.15 8.83 -21.09
C ALA A 69 -13.65 9.14 -21.08
N THR A 70 -12.92 8.64 -20.09
CA THR A 70 -11.46 8.80 -20.01
C THR A 70 -10.69 7.87 -20.95
N HIS A 71 -11.34 6.93 -21.66
CA HIS A 71 -10.69 5.95 -22.55
C HIS A 71 -9.52 5.25 -21.84
N PRO A 72 -9.78 4.54 -20.74
CA PRO A 72 -8.74 3.99 -19.89
C PRO A 72 -7.83 3.05 -20.66
N THR A 73 -6.55 3.02 -20.32
CA THR A 73 -5.61 2.02 -20.83
C THR A 73 -5.01 1.23 -19.67
N VAL A 74 -4.72 -0.04 -19.93
CA VAL A 74 -3.98 -0.93 -19.03
C VAL A 74 -2.81 -1.44 -19.85
N ASP A 75 -1.62 -0.93 -19.55
CA ASP A 75 -0.45 -1.05 -20.42
C ASP A 75 0.76 -1.58 -19.63
N GLY A 76 1.71 -2.17 -20.35
CA GLY A 76 3.00 -2.52 -19.78
C GLY A 76 3.87 -1.29 -19.49
N SER A 77 4.99 -1.51 -18.80
CA SER A 77 5.87 -0.47 -18.24
C SER A 77 6.23 0.65 -19.21
N GLN A 78 6.65 0.30 -20.43
CA GLN A 78 7.12 1.29 -21.40
C GLN A 78 6.03 2.28 -21.82
N HIS A 79 4.86 1.77 -22.22
CA HIS A 79 3.82 2.64 -22.74
C HIS A 79 3.15 3.43 -21.62
N PHE A 80 3.00 2.82 -20.44
CA PHE A 80 2.54 3.50 -19.24
C PHE A 80 3.47 4.67 -18.84
N ASN A 81 4.78 4.44 -18.75
CA ASN A 81 5.73 5.51 -18.38
C ASN A 81 5.74 6.66 -19.39
N GLU A 82 5.59 6.37 -20.70
CA GLU A 82 5.46 7.41 -21.72
C GLU A 82 4.19 8.25 -21.56
N GLN A 83 3.06 7.62 -21.22
CA GLN A 83 1.77 8.30 -21.03
C GLN A 83 1.74 9.13 -19.74
N CYS A 84 2.41 8.67 -18.68
CA CYS A 84 2.44 9.33 -17.37
C CYS A 84 3.69 10.20 -17.12
N ALA A 85 4.56 10.39 -18.13
CA ALA A 85 5.84 11.10 -17.99
C ALA A 85 5.74 12.57 -17.55
N GLU A 86 4.63 13.24 -17.84
CA GLU A 86 4.42 14.68 -17.55
C GLU A 86 3.68 14.93 -16.22
N VAL A 87 3.33 13.86 -15.48
CA VAL A 87 2.62 13.97 -14.20
C VAL A 87 3.65 14.12 -13.08
N ASP A 88 3.44 15.10 -12.20
CA ASP A 88 4.29 15.31 -11.02
C ASP A 88 3.89 14.32 -9.94
N HIS A 89 4.60 13.19 -9.91
CA HIS A 89 4.42 12.13 -8.93
C HIS A 89 5.08 12.51 -7.61
N SER A 90 4.46 13.44 -6.90
CA SER A 90 4.88 13.81 -5.55
C SER A 90 4.72 12.67 -4.52
N GLU A 91 4.19 11.52 -4.92
CA GLU A 91 4.03 10.33 -4.10
C GLU A 91 5.40 9.77 -3.68
N GLN A 92 5.55 9.38 -2.40
CA GLN A 92 6.61 8.46 -2.02
C GLN A 92 6.11 7.04 -2.35
N GLY A 93 6.46 6.51 -3.51
CA GLY A 93 6.01 5.17 -3.94
C GLY A 93 6.05 4.95 -5.45
N HIS A 94 5.62 3.77 -5.88
CA HIS A 94 5.50 3.41 -7.29
C HIS A 94 4.19 3.95 -7.86
N VAL A 95 4.30 4.63 -9.00
CA VAL A 95 3.14 5.18 -9.72
C VAL A 95 2.51 4.06 -10.53
N LEU A 96 1.34 3.60 -10.11
CA LEU A 96 0.62 2.51 -10.80
C LEU A 96 -0.45 3.03 -11.75
N GLY A 97 -0.78 4.30 -11.67
CA GLY A 97 -1.81 4.94 -12.46
C GLY A 97 -1.55 6.44 -12.62
N CYS A 98 -2.16 7.04 -13.63
CA CYS A 98 -2.28 8.47 -13.68
C CYS A 98 -3.54 8.92 -14.44
N TYR A 99 -4.16 9.98 -13.94
CA TYR A 99 -5.20 10.72 -14.62
C TYR A 99 -4.63 12.03 -15.18
N THR A 100 -4.40 12.07 -16.49
CA THR A 100 -3.86 13.24 -17.19
C THR A 100 -4.54 13.47 -18.53
N ALA A 101 -4.65 14.72 -18.96
CA ALA A 101 -5.30 15.09 -20.22
C ALA A 101 -6.71 14.48 -20.44
N ASP A 102 -7.49 14.32 -19.35
CA ASP A 102 -8.81 13.65 -19.33
C ASP A 102 -8.75 12.17 -19.75
N ARG A 103 -7.61 11.51 -19.49
CA ARG A 103 -7.35 10.09 -19.73
C ARG A 103 -6.90 9.40 -18.45
N ILE A 104 -7.29 8.14 -18.29
CA ILE A 104 -6.79 7.25 -17.22
C ILE A 104 -5.80 6.27 -17.86
N HIS A 105 -4.61 6.19 -17.30
CA HIS A 105 -3.57 5.24 -17.71
C HIS A 105 -3.20 4.40 -16.50
N LEU A 106 -3.15 3.08 -16.68
CA LEU A 106 -2.88 2.13 -15.60
C LEU A 106 -1.74 1.21 -16.01
N PHE A 107 -0.85 0.95 -15.07
CA PHE A 107 0.21 -0.03 -15.21
C PHE A 107 -0.35 -1.44 -14.95
N ASP A 108 -0.10 -2.37 -15.87
CA ASP A 108 -0.55 -3.76 -15.72
C ASP A 108 0.36 -4.54 -14.77
N VAL A 109 -0.05 -4.59 -13.51
CA VAL A 109 0.56 -5.48 -12.52
C VAL A 109 -0.06 -6.87 -12.67
N THR A 110 0.79 -7.85 -12.98
CA THR A 110 0.37 -9.24 -13.27
C THR A 110 0.67 -10.23 -12.14
N ASP A 111 1.36 -9.79 -11.08
CA ASP A 111 1.70 -10.64 -9.95
C ASP A 111 0.48 -10.92 -9.07
N GLU A 112 0.11 -12.19 -8.94
CA GLU A 112 -1.07 -12.62 -8.18
C GLU A 112 -0.97 -12.30 -6.67
N ARG A 113 0.25 -12.14 -6.12
CA ARG A 113 0.46 -11.80 -4.70
C ARG A 113 -0.13 -10.44 -4.36
N VAL A 114 -0.12 -9.50 -5.30
CA VAL A 114 -0.63 -8.13 -5.17
C VAL A 114 -1.92 -7.93 -5.98
N SER A 115 -2.70 -9.00 -6.16
CA SER A 115 -4.02 -8.93 -6.81
C SER A 115 -4.93 -7.87 -6.17
N GLY A 116 -5.67 -7.12 -7.00
CA GLY A 116 -6.48 -5.98 -6.57
C GLY A 116 -5.78 -4.63 -6.72
N VAL A 117 -4.46 -4.61 -6.94
CA VAL A 117 -3.72 -3.34 -7.04
C VAL A 117 -4.12 -2.52 -8.28
N VAL A 118 -4.38 -3.16 -9.41
CA VAL A 118 -4.82 -2.45 -10.63
C VAL A 118 -6.25 -1.92 -10.46
N GLU A 119 -7.11 -2.70 -9.80
CA GLU A 119 -8.48 -2.37 -9.48
C GLU A 119 -8.54 -1.14 -8.55
N ILE A 120 -7.79 -1.14 -7.45
CA ILE A 120 -7.76 0.00 -6.53
C ILE A 120 -7.18 1.26 -7.18
N THR A 121 -6.12 1.13 -7.97
CA THR A 121 -5.56 2.26 -8.72
C THR A 121 -6.57 2.81 -9.72
N ALA A 122 -7.29 1.95 -10.45
CA ALA A 122 -8.34 2.39 -11.36
C ALA A 122 -9.47 3.15 -10.64
N ALA A 123 -9.86 2.69 -9.45
CA ALA A 123 -10.83 3.38 -8.60
C ALA A 123 -10.29 4.77 -8.18
N HIS A 124 -9.01 4.85 -7.80
CA HIS A 124 -8.34 6.09 -7.41
C HIS A 124 -8.32 7.10 -8.57
N GLU A 125 -7.89 6.68 -9.76
CA GLU A 125 -7.86 7.53 -10.94
C GLU A 125 -9.26 7.96 -11.41
N LEU A 126 -10.27 7.10 -11.23
CA LEU A 126 -11.66 7.45 -11.48
C LEU A 126 -12.12 8.60 -10.56
N LEU A 127 -11.68 8.62 -9.30
CA LEU A 127 -12.03 9.69 -8.38
C LEU A 127 -11.37 11.02 -8.75
N HIS A 128 -10.15 11.03 -9.27
CA HIS A 128 -9.56 12.24 -9.89
C HIS A 128 -10.37 12.71 -11.09
N ALA A 129 -10.75 11.79 -11.97
CA ALA A 129 -11.58 12.10 -13.13
C ALA A 129 -12.94 12.70 -12.71
N ALA A 130 -13.53 12.18 -11.64
CA ALA A 130 -14.77 12.67 -11.07
C ALA A 130 -14.61 14.05 -10.41
N PHE A 131 -13.57 14.24 -9.59
CA PHE A 131 -13.25 15.50 -8.94
C PHE A 131 -13.01 16.60 -9.98
N HIS A 132 -12.23 16.32 -11.03
CA HIS A 132 -11.95 17.26 -12.12
C HIS A 132 -13.22 17.72 -12.85
N ARG A 133 -14.24 16.86 -12.96
CA ARG A 133 -15.53 17.18 -13.59
C ARG A 133 -16.43 18.08 -12.74
N MET A 134 -16.12 18.26 -11.45
CA MET A 134 -16.88 19.14 -10.55
C MET A 134 -16.62 20.62 -10.87
N GLY A 135 -17.66 21.44 -10.67
CA GLY A 135 -17.53 22.89 -10.77
C GLY A 135 -16.51 23.44 -9.77
N GLU A 136 -15.84 24.53 -10.10
CA GLU A 136 -14.81 25.14 -9.24
C GLU A 136 -15.34 25.44 -7.82
N GLY A 137 -16.55 25.99 -7.71
CA GLY A 137 -17.19 26.24 -6.42
C GLY A 137 -17.50 24.98 -5.61
N ASP A 138 -17.91 23.90 -6.30
CA ASP A 138 -18.18 22.61 -5.65
C ASP A 138 -16.88 21.96 -5.18
N ARG A 139 -15.80 22.05 -5.96
CA ARG A 139 -14.46 21.59 -5.57
C ARG A 139 -13.93 22.33 -4.35
N SER A 140 -14.03 23.66 -4.31
CA SER A 140 -13.59 24.44 -3.14
C SER A 140 -14.41 24.10 -1.88
N LEU A 141 -15.72 23.92 -2.02
CA LEU A 141 -16.56 23.50 -0.90
C LEU A 141 -16.20 22.09 -0.41
N LEU A 142 -16.01 21.15 -1.34
CA LEU A 142 -15.61 19.78 -1.01
C LEU A 142 -14.23 19.77 -0.35
N ALA A 143 -13.26 20.51 -0.86
CA ALA A 143 -11.90 20.61 -0.32
C ALA A 143 -11.89 21.00 1.16
N SER A 144 -12.63 22.06 1.52
CA SER A 144 -12.75 22.48 2.92
C SER A 144 -13.37 21.41 3.82
N ARG A 145 -14.36 20.66 3.30
CA ARG A 145 -15.00 19.58 4.07
C ARG A 145 -14.10 18.35 4.21
N LEU A 146 -13.38 17.96 3.16
CA LEU A 146 -12.42 16.86 3.18
C LEU A 146 -11.29 17.15 4.17
N ARG A 147 -10.79 18.40 4.19
CA ARG A 147 -9.76 18.79 5.16
C ARG A 147 -10.22 18.64 6.61
N GLY A 148 -11.48 18.98 6.91
CA GLY A 148 -12.05 18.73 8.24
C GLY A 148 -12.10 17.23 8.59
N VAL A 149 -12.40 16.37 7.62
CA VAL A 149 -12.37 14.91 7.82
C VAL A 149 -10.94 14.42 8.07
N TYR A 150 -9.95 14.92 7.32
CA TYR A 150 -8.55 14.58 7.54
C TYR A 150 -8.05 15.02 8.92
N GLU A 151 -8.35 16.25 9.34
CA GLU A 151 -7.99 16.77 10.66
C GLU A 151 -8.60 15.95 11.82
N ASP A 152 -9.78 15.36 11.62
CA ASP A 152 -10.42 14.47 12.58
C ASP A 152 -9.81 13.05 12.58
N LEU A 153 -9.44 12.51 11.42
CA LEU A 153 -8.95 11.12 11.26
C LEU A 153 -7.46 10.95 11.55
N ALA A 154 -6.62 11.86 11.06
CA ALA A 154 -5.15 11.73 11.10
C ALA A 154 -4.58 11.38 12.48
N PRO A 155 -5.04 11.97 13.62
CA PRO A 155 -4.50 11.63 14.94
C PRO A 155 -4.70 10.17 15.37
N SER A 156 -5.65 9.46 14.78
CA SER A 156 -5.92 8.03 15.03
C SER A 156 -5.47 7.10 13.90
N HIS A 157 -5.00 7.66 12.78
CA HIS A 157 -4.59 6.95 11.57
C HIS A 157 -3.23 7.48 11.11
N PRO A 158 -2.12 7.06 11.76
CA PRO A 158 -0.78 7.54 11.43
C PRO A 158 -0.36 7.15 10.00
N ASP A 159 -0.90 6.06 9.47
CA ASP A 159 -0.78 5.62 8.09
C ASP A 159 -1.39 6.62 7.11
N LEU A 160 -2.57 7.17 7.41
CA LEU A 160 -3.20 8.23 6.61
C LEU A 160 -2.38 9.55 6.68
N GLU A 161 -1.88 9.89 7.86
CA GLU A 161 -1.02 11.08 8.05
C GLU A 161 0.27 10.96 7.23
N GLU A 162 0.92 9.79 7.28
CA GLU A 162 2.11 9.50 6.48
C GLU A 162 1.81 9.52 4.97
N ARG A 163 0.74 8.84 4.53
CA ARG A 163 0.29 8.79 3.13
C ARG A 163 0.05 10.18 2.56
N MET A 164 -0.49 11.10 3.36
CA MET A 164 -0.83 12.47 2.93
C MET A 164 0.32 13.48 3.10
N SER A 165 1.35 13.15 3.89
CA SER A 165 2.46 14.06 4.22
C SER A 165 3.18 14.62 2.99
N VAL A 166 3.27 13.80 1.94
CA VAL A 166 3.98 14.14 0.70
C VAL A 166 3.27 15.25 -0.09
N TYR A 167 1.96 15.41 0.07
CA TYR A 167 1.16 16.41 -0.63
C TYR A 167 0.96 17.70 0.16
N GLU A 168 1.46 17.81 1.39
CA GLU A 168 1.22 18.97 2.25
C GLU A 168 1.69 20.30 1.65
N HIS A 169 2.65 20.23 0.72
CA HIS A 169 3.19 21.38 0.01
C HIS A 169 2.33 21.85 -1.17
N LEU A 170 1.34 21.05 -1.59
CA LEU A 170 0.46 21.36 -2.71
C LEU A 170 -0.59 22.44 -2.37
N PRO A 171 -1.13 23.14 -3.38
CA PRO A 171 -2.29 24.00 -3.20
C PRO A 171 -3.49 23.23 -2.58
N GLU A 172 -4.33 23.92 -1.82
CA GLU A 172 -5.46 23.33 -1.09
C GLU A 172 -6.37 22.44 -1.96
N THR A 173 -6.69 22.88 -3.19
CA THR A 173 -7.54 22.11 -4.10
C THR A 173 -6.85 20.88 -4.68
N SER A 174 -5.52 20.91 -4.80
CA SER A 174 -4.72 19.76 -5.26
C SER A 174 -4.53 18.75 -4.14
N PHE A 175 -4.20 19.20 -2.92
CA PHE A 175 -4.20 18.34 -1.74
C PHE A 175 -5.57 17.67 -1.52
N ALA A 176 -6.65 18.43 -1.68
CA ALA A 176 -8.00 17.89 -1.56
C ALA A 176 -8.39 16.92 -2.67
N ASN A 177 -7.82 17.05 -3.87
CA ASN A 177 -8.02 16.08 -4.95
C ASN A 177 -7.40 14.73 -4.57
N GLU A 178 -6.18 14.73 -4.03
CA GLU A 178 -5.54 13.50 -3.55
C GLU A 178 -6.25 12.92 -2.34
N LEU A 179 -6.56 13.75 -1.36
CA LEU A 179 -7.32 13.31 -0.19
C LEU A 179 -8.70 12.75 -0.58
N HIS A 180 -9.34 13.29 -1.62
CA HIS A 180 -10.60 12.77 -2.13
C HIS A 180 -10.43 11.37 -2.70
N SER A 181 -9.38 11.10 -3.45
CA SER A 181 -9.13 9.75 -3.96
C SER A 181 -8.72 8.79 -2.84
N VAL A 182 -7.73 9.15 -2.01
CA VAL A 182 -7.25 8.35 -0.86
C VAL A 182 -8.38 7.98 0.09
N LEU A 183 -9.19 8.93 0.55
CA LEU A 183 -10.31 8.61 1.44
C LEU A 183 -11.34 7.68 0.77
N GLY A 184 -11.53 7.79 -0.55
CA GLY A 184 -12.49 6.98 -1.28
C GLY A 184 -12.06 5.53 -1.44
N THR A 185 -10.76 5.30 -1.56
CA THR A 185 -10.17 3.99 -1.90
C THR A 185 -9.50 3.29 -0.72
N GLU A 186 -8.92 4.02 0.23
CA GLU A 186 -8.02 3.44 1.24
C GLU A 186 -8.64 3.44 2.65
N MET A 187 -9.63 4.30 2.92
CA MET A 187 -10.24 4.43 4.24
C MET A 187 -11.56 3.69 4.36
N ARG A 188 -11.63 2.74 5.31
CA ARG A 188 -12.82 1.92 5.59
C ARG A 188 -13.98 2.73 6.15
N ASP A 189 -13.73 3.49 7.22
CA ASP A 189 -14.77 4.18 7.97
C ASP A 189 -14.77 5.67 7.63
N LEU A 190 -15.84 6.14 6.98
CA LEU A 190 -16.01 7.54 6.64
C LEU A 190 -17.29 8.14 7.24
N PRO A 191 -17.37 9.46 7.42
CA PRO A 191 -18.60 10.11 7.82
C PRO A 191 -19.72 9.86 6.77
N PRO A 192 -20.98 9.69 7.17
CA PRO A 192 -22.06 9.27 6.26
C PRO A 192 -22.28 10.13 5.02
N TRP A 193 -21.96 11.43 5.12
CA TRP A 193 -22.10 12.34 3.97
C TRP A 193 -21.07 12.05 2.88
N LEU A 194 -19.90 11.55 3.26
CA LEU A 194 -18.80 11.27 2.34
C LEU A 194 -19.00 9.88 1.71
N GLU A 195 -19.55 8.92 2.46
CA GLU A 195 -20.07 7.67 1.87
C GLU A 195 -21.12 7.94 0.79
N GLU A 196 -22.11 8.80 1.08
CA GLU A 196 -23.12 9.18 0.09
C GLU A 196 -22.50 9.88 -1.13
N HIS A 197 -21.43 10.64 -0.92
CA HIS A 197 -20.69 11.27 -2.02
C HIS A 197 -20.06 10.22 -2.95
N TYR A 198 -19.41 9.18 -2.41
CA TYR A 198 -18.77 8.12 -3.21
C TYR A 198 -19.77 7.13 -3.86
N ARG A 199 -20.98 6.98 -3.28
CA ARG A 199 -22.08 6.18 -3.89
C ARG A 199 -22.52 6.68 -5.26
N GLN A 200 -22.08 7.86 -5.68
CA GLN A 200 -22.28 8.37 -7.04
C GLN A 200 -21.45 7.62 -8.08
N TRP A 201 -20.37 6.93 -7.69
CA TRP A 201 -19.45 6.27 -8.61
C TRP A 201 -19.34 4.77 -8.34
N PHE A 202 -19.27 4.36 -7.07
CA PHE A 202 -19.20 2.95 -6.67
C PHE A 202 -20.54 2.44 -6.16
N ALA A 203 -20.98 1.27 -6.63
CA ALA A 203 -22.17 0.62 -6.08
C ALA A 203 -21.87 0.00 -4.70
N ASP A 204 -20.66 -0.55 -4.54
CA ASP A 204 -20.10 -1.03 -3.28
C ASP A 204 -18.68 -0.51 -3.07
N ARG A 205 -18.55 0.64 -2.37
CA ARG A 205 -17.24 1.20 -2.02
C ARG A 205 -16.46 0.29 -1.06
N ALA A 206 -17.14 -0.52 -0.25
CA ALA A 206 -16.44 -1.39 0.71
C ALA A 206 -15.60 -2.44 -0.01
N ALA A 207 -16.06 -2.95 -1.16
CA ALA A 207 -15.29 -3.87 -2.01
C ALA A 207 -14.00 -3.22 -2.54
N VAL A 208 -14.05 -1.95 -2.94
CA VAL A 208 -12.84 -1.19 -3.35
C VAL A 208 -11.83 -1.13 -2.20
N VAL A 209 -12.28 -0.83 -0.99
CA VAL A 209 -11.40 -0.81 0.19
C VAL A 209 -10.92 -2.22 0.57
N ASP A 210 -11.71 -3.27 0.33
CA ASP A 210 -11.27 -4.66 0.54
C ASP A 210 -10.09 -5.03 -0.38
N ASP A 211 -10.07 -4.51 -1.60
CA ASP A 211 -8.95 -4.71 -2.52
C ASP A 211 -7.69 -3.96 -2.04
N PHE A 212 -7.84 -2.72 -1.56
CA PHE A 212 -6.74 -1.98 -0.93
C PHE A 212 -6.17 -2.73 0.28
N GLU A 213 -7.03 -3.14 1.22
CA GLU A 213 -6.60 -3.82 2.45
C GLU A 213 -5.90 -5.15 2.13
N ARG A 214 -6.37 -5.88 1.12
CA ARG A 214 -5.72 -7.13 0.67
C ARG A 214 -4.32 -6.88 0.14
N TYR A 215 -4.18 -5.87 -0.73
CA TYR A 215 -2.91 -5.45 -1.30
C TYR A 215 -1.93 -5.00 -0.20
N VAL A 216 -2.33 -4.06 0.65
CA VAL A 216 -1.43 -3.48 1.66
C VAL A 216 -1.06 -4.48 2.77
N THR A 217 -1.93 -5.45 3.06
CA THR A 217 -1.64 -6.52 4.04
C THR A 217 -0.41 -7.32 3.65
N VAL A 218 -0.14 -7.53 2.36
CA VAL A 218 1.06 -8.23 1.88
C VAL A 218 2.33 -7.54 2.37
N PHE A 219 2.39 -6.21 2.22
CA PHE A 219 3.54 -5.41 2.64
C PHE A 219 3.63 -5.28 4.17
N ASN A 220 2.49 -5.10 4.84
CA ASN A 220 2.43 -5.05 6.29
C ASN A 220 2.90 -6.37 6.93
N ASP A 221 2.51 -7.51 6.37
CA ASP A 221 2.92 -8.83 6.85
C ASP A 221 4.42 -9.07 6.61
N LEU A 222 4.97 -8.60 5.48
CA LEU A 222 6.42 -8.67 5.21
C LEU A 222 7.20 -7.81 6.21
N GLN A 223 6.79 -6.56 6.42
CA GLN A 223 7.42 -5.66 7.38
C GLN A 223 7.34 -6.24 8.80
N SER A 224 6.19 -6.77 9.21
CA SER A 224 6.02 -7.38 10.53
C SER A 224 6.93 -8.60 10.73
N GLN A 225 7.14 -9.41 9.69
CA GLN A 225 8.07 -10.55 9.76
C GLN A 225 9.52 -10.10 9.87
N VAL A 226 9.90 -9.07 9.09
CA VAL A 226 11.24 -8.46 9.17
C VAL A 226 11.51 -7.93 10.57
N ASP A 227 10.58 -7.16 11.13
CA ASP A 227 10.72 -6.57 12.47
C ASP A 227 10.82 -7.65 13.55
N ALA A 228 10.00 -8.71 13.45
CA ALA A 228 10.03 -9.84 14.39
C ALA A 228 11.37 -10.58 14.34
N LEU A 229 11.88 -10.89 13.13
CA LEU A 229 13.18 -11.54 12.96
C LEU A 229 14.32 -10.68 13.48
N GLN A 230 14.31 -9.37 13.19
CA GLN A 230 15.33 -8.45 13.68
C GLN A 230 15.33 -8.37 15.22
N GLN A 231 14.15 -8.37 15.83
CA GLN A 231 14.02 -8.41 17.29
C GLN A 231 14.57 -9.73 17.85
N GLU A 232 14.17 -10.88 17.31
CA GLU A 232 14.64 -12.19 17.77
C GLU A 232 16.17 -12.33 17.63
N MET A 233 16.73 -11.89 16.50
CA MET A 233 18.17 -11.89 16.27
C MET A 233 18.91 -10.99 17.27
N ALA A 234 18.34 -9.82 17.62
CA ALA A 234 18.94 -8.93 18.60
C ALA A 234 18.94 -9.53 20.01
N GLU A 235 17.82 -10.13 20.44
CA GLU A 235 17.69 -10.80 21.73
C GLU A 235 18.64 -12.01 21.83
N LEU A 236 18.70 -12.84 20.79
CA LEU A 236 19.59 -14.00 20.72
C LEU A 236 21.07 -13.61 20.76
N ARG A 237 21.45 -12.54 20.05
CA ARG A 237 22.82 -12.01 20.09
C ARG A 237 23.19 -11.60 21.52
N ASP A 238 22.34 -10.84 22.19
CA ASP A 238 22.62 -10.32 23.52
C ASP A 238 22.75 -11.48 24.55
N ASP A 239 21.88 -12.49 24.47
CA ASP A 239 21.98 -13.71 25.30
C ASP A 239 23.28 -14.50 25.04
N VAL A 240 23.64 -14.71 23.77
CA VAL A 240 24.88 -15.40 23.38
C VAL A 240 26.11 -14.65 23.87
N GLU A 241 26.13 -13.32 23.80
CA GLU A 241 27.24 -12.50 24.29
C GLU A 241 27.41 -12.62 25.82
N GLU A 242 26.31 -12.58 26.58
CA GLU A 242 26.32 -12.76 28.03
C GLU A 242 26.81 -14.17 28.42
N ARG A 243 26.23 -15.21 27.80
CA ARG A 243 26.57 -16.61 28.09
C ARG A 243 27.99 -16.95 27.66
N LYS A 244 28.49 -16.39 26.57
CA LYS A 244 29.90 -16.54 26.15
C LYS A 244 30.87 -15.95 27.19
N SER A 245 30.55 -14.80 27.77
CA SER A 245 31.34 -14.22 28.87
C SER A 245 31.37 -15.16 30.09
N THR A 246 30.20 -15.68 30.47
CA THR A 246 30.07 -16.66 31.56
C THR A 246 30.85 -17.96 31.29
N TYR A 247 30.76 -18.47 30.06
CA TYR A 247 31.48 -19.65 29.59
C TYR A 247 33.00 -19.47 29.69
N VAL A 248 33.53 -18.33 29.23
CA VAL A 248 34.97 -18.02 29.35
C VAL A 248 35.42 -18.05 30.80
N GLY A 249 34.67 -17.40 31.70
CA GLY A 249 34.96 -17.44 33.14
C GLY A 249 34.91 -18.85 33.74
N ALA A 250 33.94 -19.67 33.31
CA ALA A 250 33.82 -21.06 33.75
C ALA A 250 35.00 -21.92 33.30
N VAL A 251 35.48 -21.73 32.07
CA VAL A 251 36.66 -22.41 31.52
C VAL A 251 37.94 -22.01 32.27
N GLU A 252 38.12 -20.71 32.53
CA GLU A 252 39.27 -20.22 33.31
C GLU A 252 39.29 -20.80 34.73
N ALA A 253 38.15 -20.78 35.42
CA ALA A 253 38.00 -21.37 36.75
C ALA A 253 38.25 -22.88 36.73
N PHE A 254 37.73 -23.60 35.74
CA PHE A 254 37.97 -25.03 35.57
C PHE A 254 39.45 -25.34 35.40
N ASN A 255 40.17 -24.58 34.56
CA ASN A 255 41.60 -24.79 34.31
C ASN A 255 42.44 -24.53 35.58
N ALA A 256 42.10 -23.50 36.36
CA ALA A 256 42.75 -23.23 37.64
C ALA A 256 42.53 -24.36 38.64
N ASP A 257 41.30 -24.85 38.77
CA ASP A 257 40.95 -25.92 39.70
C ASP A 257 41.53 -27.28 39.30
N ALA A 258 41.53 -27.59 38.00
CA ALA A 258 42.17 -28.80 37.47
C ALA A 258 43.69 -28.79 37.72
N SER A 259 44.34 -27.62 37.58
CA SER A 259 45.76 -27.45 37.89
C SER A 259 46.04 -27.64 39.39
N SER A 260 45.18 -27.07 40.25
CA SER A 260 45.25 -27.23 41.69
C SER A 260 45.05 -28.68 42.13
N TYR A 261 44.07 -29.37 41.54
CA TYR A 261 43.81 -30.79 41.73
C TYR A 261 45.02 -31.66 41.35
N LYS A 262 45.61 -31.42 40.17
CA LYS A 262 46.83 -32.12 39.73
C LYS A 262 47.99 -31.92 40.71
N ALA A 263 48.21 -30.70 41.18
CA ALA A 263 49.28 -30.40 42.14
C ALA A 263 49.06 -31.10 43.50
N ARG A 264 47.81 -31.30 43.94
CA ARG A 264 47.49 -32.08 45.15
C ARG A 264 47.79 -33.57 44.97
N ILE A 265 47.53 -34.12 43.77
CA ILE A 265 47.93 -35.50 43.43
C ILE A 265 49.46 -35.64 43.49
N GLU A 266 50.20 -34.71 42.89
CA GLU A 266 51.68 -34.75 42.86
C GLU A 266 52.31 -34.65 44.27
N ARG A 267 51.64 -33.97 45.21
CA ARG A 267 52.05 -33.88 46.61
C ARG A 267 51.55 -35.02 47.49
N ASP A 268 50.85 -35.99 46.90
CA ASP A 268 50.28 -37.16 47.59
C ASP A 268 49.31 -36.78 48.74
N GLU A 269 48.60 -35.66 48.60
CA GLU A 269 47.69 -35.13 49.62
C GLU A 269 46.41 -35.98 49.83
N TYR A 270 46.16 -36.95 48.95
CA TYR A 270 45.00 -37.84 49.02
C TYR A 270 45.32 -39.22 49.62
N ARG A 271 46.58 -39.48 50.01
CA ARG A 271 47.02 -40.80 50.49
C ARG A 271 46.12 -41.37 51.59
N ASP A 272 45.73 -40.52 52.53
CA ASP A 272 44.96 -40.91 53.71
C ASP A 272 43.45 -40.61 53.57
N ASP A 273 43.02 -40.02 52.45
CA ASP A 273 41.61 -39.62 52.19
C ASP A 273 41.21 -39.90 50.73
N PRO A 274 41.04 -41.19 50.35
CA PRO A 274 40.63 -41.58 49.00
C PRO A 274 39.20 -41.11 48.66
N ASP A 275 38.34 -40.93 49.66
CA ASP A 275 36.98 -40.41 49.44
C ASP A 275 37.02 -38.95 48.97
N ARG A 276 37.98 -38.15 49.45
CA ARG A 276 38.19 -36.78 48.96
C ARG A 276 38.71 -36.77 47.53
N LEU A 277 39.61 -37.68 47.15
CA LEU A 277 40.07 -37.81 45.76
C LEU A 277 38.89 -38.04 44.81
N GLN A 278 38.01 -38.98 45.18
CA GLN A 278 36.82 -39.30 44.39
C GLN A 278 35.89 -38.09 44.27
N ARG A 279 35.58 -37.40 45.38
CA ARG A 279 34.73 -36.19 45.38
C ARG A 279 35.30 -35.07 44.50
N ASP A 280 36.59 -34.79 44.61
CA ASP A 280 37.25 -33.74 43.81
C ASP A 280 37.26 -34.10 42.30
N SER A 281 37.53 -35.36 41.97
CA SER A 281 37.47 -35.89 40.60
C SER A 281 36.07 -35.77 40.01
N ASP A 282 35.05 -36.22 40.75
CA ASP A 282 33.65 -36.19 40.31
C ASP A 282 33.18 -34.75 40.10
N GLY A 283 33.56 -33.83 40.99
CA GLY A 283 33.25 -32.40 40.86
C GLY A 283 33.87 -31.76 39.61
N LEU A 284 35.11 -32.12 39.26
CA LEU A 284 35.74 -31.67 38.01
C LEU A 284 35.06 -32.28 36.78
N GLN A 285 34.71 -33.57 36.81
CA GLN A 285 34.00 -34.21 35.70
C GLN A 285 32.63 -33.59 35.46
N GLN A 286 31.87 -33.30 36.53
CA GLN A 286 30.57 -32.64 36.44
C GLN A 286 30.69 -31.24 35.82
N ARG A 287 31.67 -30.44 36.25
CA ARG A 287 31.92 -29.10 35.70
C ARG A 287 32.36 -29.16 34.24
N ARG A 288 33.18 -30.14 33.87
CA ARG A 288 33.59 -30.35 32.49
C ARG A 288 32.37 -30.65 31.61
N ALA A 289 31.49 -31.55 32.05
CA ALA A 289 30.26 -31.86 31.34
C ALA A 289 29.34 -30.64 31.20
N ALA A 290 29.24 -29.79 32.23
CA ALA A 290 28.47 -28.55 32.16
C ALA A 290 29.06 -27.55 31.15
N ILE A 291 30.38 -27.38 31.12
CA ILE A 291 31.08 -26.53 30.14
C ILE A 291 30.86 -27.06 28.71
N ASP A 292 31.01 -28.38 28.51
CA ASP A 292 30.82 -28.99 27.19
C ASP A 292 29.36 -28.86 26.72
N ALA A 293 28.38 -28.96 27.64
CA ALA A 293 26.97 -28.73 27.34
C ALA A 293 26.66 -27.26 27.01
N GLU A 294 27.24 -26.30 27.74
CA GLU A 294 27.08 -24.87 27.45
C GLU A 294 27.70 -24.50 26.10
N LEU A 295 28.86 -25.07 25.74
CA LEU A 295 29.46 -24.88 24.43
C LEU A 295 28.53 -25.39 23.31
N ALA A 296 27.92 -26.56 23.50
CA ALA A 296 26.99 -27.12 22.53
C ALA A 296 25.72 -26.25 22.39
N ALA A 297 25.21 -25.71 23.50
CA ALA A 297 24.08 -24.78 23.48
C ALA A 297 24.44 -23.48 22.72
N LEU A 298 25.57 -22.84 23.06
CA LEU A 298 26.07 -21.66 22.35
C LEU A 298 26.28 -21.89 20.85
N GLN A 299 26.72 -23.09 20.45
CA GLN A 299 26.84 -23.46 19.04
C GLN A 299 25.47 -23.56 18.36
N ALA A 300 24.50 -24.18 19.01
CA ALA A 300 23.13 -24.26 18.50
C ALA A 300 22.49 -22.87 18.35
N ASP A 301 22.73 -21.96 19.30
CA ASP A 301 22.22 -20.58 19.22
C ASP A 301 22.88 -19.79 18.07
N ILE A 302 24.17 -19.99 17.81
CA ILE A 302 24.85 -19.41 16.65
C ILE A 302 24.27 -19.98 15.34
N ASP A 303 23.95 -21.27 15.30
CA ASP A 303 23.30 -21.89 14.15
C ASP A 303 21.89 -21.31 13.93
N GLN A 304 21.08 -21.17 14.99
CA GLN A 304 19.76 -20.50 14.94
C GLN A 304 19.88 -19.05 14.44
N TYR A 305 20.85 -18.29 14.94
CA TYR A 305 21.07 -16.91 14.45
C TYR A 305 21.35 -16.86 12.95
N ASN A 306 22.14 -17.82 12.43
CA ASN A 306 22.43 -17.89 11.00
C ASN A 306 21.20 -18.31 10.18
N GLU A 307 20.33 -19.16 10.72
CA GLU A 307 19.04 -19.52 10.11
C GLU A 307 18.13 -18.28 10.03
N LEU A 308 17.93 -17.55 11.14
CA LEU A 308 17.15 -16.31 11.17
C LEU A 308 17.69 -15.27 10.19
N ARG A 309 19.02 -15.15 10.07
CA ARG A 309 19.63 -14.26 9.07
C ARG A 309 19.28 -14.68 7.64
N SER A 310 19.31 -15.98 7.35
CA SER A 310 18.94 -16.50 6.03
C SER A 310 17.47 -16.25 5.71
N GLU A 311 16.58 -16.35 6.70
CA GLU A 311 15.17 -16.01 6.55
C GLU A 311 14.98 -14.52 6.27
N LEU A 312 15.70 -13.65 6.99
CA LEU A 312 15.68 -12.22 6.77
C LEU A 312 16.20 -11.84 5.36
N GLU A 313 17.27 -12.49 4.90
CA GLU A 313 17.78 -12.33 3.53
C GLU A 313 16.72 -12.73 2.48
N ALA A 314 16.04 -13.86 2.69
CA ALA A 314 14.99 -14.33 1.80
C ALA A 314 13.76 -13.40 1.76
N LEU A 315 13.37 -12.82 2.91
CA LEU A 315 12.31 -11.80 2.94
C LEU A 315 12.72 -10.51 2.22
N GLY A 316 14.00 -10.11 2.33
CA GLY A 316 14.53 -8.97 1.59
C GLY A 316 14.50 -9.20 0.07
N GLU A 317 14.85 -10.41 -0.38
CA GLU A 317 14.74 -10.79 -1.80
C GLU A 317 13.28 -10.78 -2.28
N LEU A 318 12.36 -11.30 -1.47
CA LEU A 318 10.93 -11.30 -1.78
C LEU A 318 10.36 -9.87 -1.86
N SER A 319 10.75 -8.98 -0.95
CA SER A 319 10.34 -7.56 -1.00
C SER A 319 10.85 -6.90 -2.27
N ALA A 320 12.12 -7.10 -2.62
CA ALA A 320 12.70 -6.54 -3.84
C ALA A 320 12.02 -7.09 -5.12
N GLU A 321 11.64 -8.37 -5.12
CA GLU A 321 10.90 -8.98 -6.22
C GLU A 321 9.50 -8.36 -6.39
N LEU A 322 8.77 -8.16 -5.28
CA LEU A 322 7.46 -7.51 -5.30
C LEU A 322 7.55 -6.04 -5.76
N ASP A 323 8.56 -5.32 -5.29
CA ASP A 323 8.81 -3.94 -5.73
C ASP A 323 9.13 -3.89 -7.22
N GLU A 324 9.89 -4.83 -7.78
CA GLU A 324 10.14 -4.90 -9.24
C GLU A 324 8.84 -5.10 -10.05
N HIS A 325 7.85 -5.79 -9.49
CA HIS A 325 6.55 -6.00 -10.12
C HIS A 325 5.60 -4.79 -10.00
N LEU A 326 5.80 -3.92 -9.02
CA LEU A 326 5.01 -2.70 -8.82
C LEU A 326 5.68 -1.46 -9.40
N ASP A 327 6.99 -1.46 -9.55
CA ASP A 327 7.71 -0.34 -10.14
C ASP A 327 7.71 -0.44 -11.66
N SER A 328 6.94 0.40 -12.34
CA SER A 328 6.94 0.45 -13.79
C SER A 328 8.29 0.84 -14.39
N ASP A 329 9.23 1.44 -13.65
CA ASP A 329 10.60 1.70 -14.10
C ASP A 329 11.54 0.49 -13.94
N LEU A 330 11.22 -0.46 -13.06
CA LEU A 330 12.00 -1.69 -12.85
C LEU A 330 11.39 -2.91 -13.54
N ALA A 331 10.07 -2.89 -13.78
CA ALA A 331 9.34 -4.00 -14.36
C ALA A 331 9.83 -4.35 -15.78
N PRO A 332 9.75 -5.64 -16.19
CA PRO A 332 10.13 -6.07 -17.52
C PRO A 332 9.48 -5.22 -18.62
N ILE A 333 10.28 -4.80 -19.61
CA ILE A 333 9.81 -3.97 -20.72
C ILE A 333 8.75 -4.74 -21.50
N THR A 334 7.50 -4.31 -21.34
CA THR A 334 6.33 -4.88 -22.02
C THR A 334 5.50 -3.75 -22.61
N THR A 335 4.91 -3.99 -23.78
CA THR A 335 4.15 -2.98 -24.52
C THR A 335 2.64 -3.12 -24.35
N ARG A 336 2.13 -4.27 -23.87
CA ARG A 336 0.70 -4.59 -23.56
C ARG A 336 0.54 -6.00 -22.97
N PRO A 337 -0.52 -6.27 -22.18
CA PRO A 337 -1.04 -7.63 -22.02
C PRO A 337 -1.88 -7.99 -23.26
N ASP A 338 -1.50 -9.08 -23.93
CA ASP A 338 -2.07 -9.63 -25.17
C ASP A 338 -1.78 -8.88 -26.49
N GLU A 339 -0.50 -8.92 -26.91
CA GLU A 339 -0.13 -9.30 -28.29
C GLU A 339 0.65 -10.62 -28.31
#